data_AF-A0A5C6C986-F1
#
_entry.id   AF-A0A5C6C986-F1
#
_cell.length_a   1.000
_cell.length_b   1.000
_cell.length_c   1.000
_cell.angle_alpha   90.00
_cell.angle_beta   90.00
_cell.angle_gamma   90.00
#
_symmetry.space_group_name_H-M   'P 1'
#
loop_
_entity.id
_entity.type
_entity.pdbx_description
1 polymer ?
#
loop_
_entity_poly.entity_id
_entity_poly.type
_entity_poly.pdbx_seq_one_letter_code
_entity_poly.pdbx_strand_id
1 'polypeptide(L)'
;MQLLSLKDRIAIHFCFTAGVLLNLSTLGFSQTSSRPPVQQQSPTNVTRDAVRSEVARVSSISGGEAFRPKNPKNSPTIVVADGFCLVSLRDQRKWIQGNPNIQIIINDKIYLFAGMRERDIFAADPEHYFPVLDGDSIVTFVESGKRISGSLQYGLTYRDRIYFFCSASELAKFQAQPDRFLNADLVDQGHCVVSKVDEQKLVPGLPETVLTLDGLRYFFASALHRKIFASNLQRYVDSTEATHRDLEVRVGSSEGAGLSHGLDKNPKSVSDYSRIEANPKDTSTSNNSLDSEEDTYVRAAVSGYCPVSIRKQGVWVRGKSRYEATFDGKIYHMAGPEELTQFRDNPVEYLPVLGGDSIVSFADQAVRVPGSAYHPLIAGDRLFLFADAVEKQTFKDNPDLYENADIALSGNCIVTLLEEQREEPGLPDFETLFQGLRYRFTSQITMDQFLAEPEIYVGQHSVAQ
;
A
#
# COMPACT_ATOMS: atom_id res chain seq x y z
N MET A 1 3.78 15.66 71.81
CA MET A 1 3.07 15.45 70.52
C MET A 1 3.93 14.57 69.61
N GLN A 2 3.38 14.09 68.50
CA GLN A 2 3.97 13.09 67.56
C GLN A 2 5.49 13.25 67.32
N LEU A 3 6.31 12.19 67.47
CA LEU A 3 6.58 11.08 66.54
C LEU A 3 7.22 11.58 65.21
N LEU A 4 8.34 11.07 64.68
CA LEU A 4 9.21 9.92 65.02
C LEU A 4 10.65 10.16 64.51
N SER A 5 11.63 9.31 64.86
CA SER A 5 13.02 9.43 64.36
C SER A 5 13.71 8.10 64.05
N LEU A 6 14.62 8.15 63.06
CA LEU A 6 15.77 7.25 62.81
C LEU A 6 15.54 5.73 62.54
N LYS A 7 15.85 5.36 61.29
CA LYS A 7 16.93 4.46 60.87
C LYS A 7 17.05 2.98 61.31
N ASP A 8 17.55 2.23 60.31
CA ASP A 8 18.43 1.05 60.34
C ASP A 8 17.86 -0.38 60.48
N ARG A 9 17.94 -1.08 59.33
CA ARG A 9 18.45 -2.46 59.08
C ARG A 9 18.23 -3.54 60.15
N ILE A 10 17.59 -4.63 59.72
CA ILE A 10 17.82 -5.98 60.25
C ILE A 10 18.18 -6.92 59.09
N ALA A 11 19.18 -7.77 59.30
CA ALA A 11 19.44 -8.98 58.52
C ALA A 11 19.56 -10.16 59.50
N ILE A 12 19.16 -11.37 59.09
CA ILE A 12 19.23 -12.57 59.94
C ILE A 12 19.95 -13.69 59.18
N HIS A 13 20.85 -14.37 59.89
CA HIS A 13 21.75 -15.42 59.40
C HIS A 13 21.63 -16.64 60.33
N PHE A 14 21.49 -17.85 59.78
CA PHE A 14 21.89 -19.14 60.37
C PHE A 14 22.20 -20.07 59.16
N CYS A 15 23.40 -20.63 58.95
CA CYS A 15 24.11 -21.69 59.69
C CYS A 15 23.35 -23.03 59.63
N PHE A 16 23.94 -24.21 59.35
CA PHE A 16 25.35 -24.69 59.29
C PHE A 16 25.36 -26.06 58.49
N THR A 17 26.42 -26.71 57.97
CA THR A 17 27.90 -26.61 58.06
C THR A 17 28.61 -27.26 56.83
N ALA A 18 29.94 -27.46 56.91
CA ALA A 18 30.95 -28.21 56.12
C ALA A 18 30.57 -29.58 55.45
N GLY A 19 31.39 -30.12 54.52
CA GLY A 19 32.62 -29.60 53.86
C GLY A 19 33.62 -30.69 53.37
N VAL A 20 34.80 -30.27 52.87
CA VAL A 20 36.05 -31.08 52.57
C VAL A 20 35.94 -32.05 51.36
N LEU A 21 36.38 -31.69 50.15
CA LEU A 21 37.76 -31.75 49.58
C LEU A 21 38.33 -33.16 49.29
N LEU A 22 38.75 -33.39 48.02
CA LEU A 22 40.15 -33.68 47.65
C LEU A 22 40.38 -33.72 46.11
N ASN A 23 41.59 -33.37 45.68
CA ASN A 23 42.13 -33.59 44.34
C ASN A 23 43.19 -34.71 44.38
N LEU A 24 43.35 -35.49 43.31
CA LEU A 24 44.64 -35.72 42.64
C LEU A 24 44.46 -36.43 41.28
N SER A 25 45.53 -36.70 40.54
CA SER A 25 45.51 -36.86 39.08
C SER A 25 46.38 -37.99 38.50
N THR A 26 46.22 -38.18 37.17
CA THR A 26 47.22 -38.60 36.16
C THR A 26 47.56 -40.09 35.90
N LEU A 27 47.61 -40.41 34.59
CA LEU A 27 48.28 -41.53 33.88
C LEU A 27 47.67 -42.95 34.03
N GLY A 28 47.64 -43.81 32.99
CA GLY A 28 47.91 -43.61 31.55
C GLY A 28 48.16 -44.91 30.75
N PHE A 29 47.94 -44.89 29.42
CA PHE A 29 48.29 -45.93 28.40
C PHE A 29 47.58 -47.31 28.49
N SER A 30 47.37 -48.11 27.42
CA SER A 30 47.31 -47.90 25.95
C SER A 30 46.82 -49.19 25.22
N GLN A 31 46.66 -49.15 23.87
CA GLN A 31 46.47 -50.30 22.92
C GLN A 31 45.12 -51.06 23.05
N THR A 32 44.49 -51.76 22.06
CA THR A 32 44.70 -52.09 20.61
C THR A 32 43.36 -52.72 20.08
N SER A 33 43.00 -52.93 18.79
CA SER A 33 43.50 -52.56 17.43
C SER A 33 42.42 -52.84 16.35
N SER A 34 42.73 -52.53 15.07
CA SER A 34 42.27 -53.22 13.83
C SER A 34 40.81 -53.15 13.32
N ARG A 35 40.67 -53.30 11.98
CA ARG A 35 39.44 -53.31 11.15
C ARG A 35 39.09 -54.79 10.73
N PRO A 36 38.15 -55.08 9.80
CA PRO A 36 37.19 -56.19 9.91
C PRO A 36 37.71 -57.53 9.30
N PRO A 37 36.94 -58.64 9.27
CA PRO A 37 36.06 -58.88 8.10
C PRO A 37 34.79 -59.77 8.29
N VAL A 38 33.86 -59.69 7.31
CA VAL A 38 33.13 -60.80 6.63
C VAL A 38 32.23 -61.79 7.41
N GLN A 39 30.91 -61.74 7.09
CA GLN A 39 29.92 -62.85 6.94
C GLN A 39 29.58 -63.71 8.19
N GLN A 40 28.49 -64.48 8.27
CA GLN A 40 27.31 -64.81 7.43
C GLN A 40 26.11 -65.04 8.41
N GLN A 41 24.82 -65.19 8.10
CA GLN A 41 24.15 -66.02 7.07
C GLN A 41 22.78 -65.42 6.65
N SER A 42 22.39 -65.69 5.41
CA SER A 42 20.99 -65.69 4.91
C SER A 42 20.60 -67.17 4.61
N PRO A 43 19.39 -67.58 4.16
CA PRO A 43 18.56 -66.98 3.10
C PRO A 43 17.04 -66.92 3.42
N THR A 44 16.19 -66.37 2.57
CA THR A 44 15.62 -67.11 1.40
C THR A 44 15.68 -66.36 0.06
N ASN A 45 15.69 -67.15 -1.03
CA ASN A 45 15.82 -66.74 -2.44
C ASN A 45 14.67 -65.83 -2.92
N VAL A 46 14.85 -64.82 -3.79
CA VAL A 46 15.53 -64.71 -5.12
C VAL A 46 14.71 -65.25 -6.30
N THR A 47 14.33 -64.33 -7.22
CA THR A 47 14.46 -64.33 -8.72
C THR A 47 13.42 -63.36 -9.31
N ARG A 48 13.67 -62.41 -10.25
CA ARG A 48 14.85 -61.70 -10.81
C ARG A 48 14.33 -60.36 -11.42
N ASP A 49 15.10 -59.27 -11.65
CA ASP A 49 16.12 -58.96 -12.69
C ASP A 49 15.67 -59.20 -14.15
N ALA A 50 16.03 -58.43 -15.20
CA ALA A 50 17.02 -57.34 -15.38
C ALA A 50 16.73 -56.55 -16.70
N VAL A 51 17.37 -55.44 -17.13
CA VAL A 51 17.98 -54.22 -16.50
C VAL A 51 18.62 -53.33 -17.62
N ARG A 52 18.71 -51.99 -17.42
CA ARG A 52 19.62 -50.99 -18.10
C ARG A 52 19.16 -50.24 -19.39
N SER A 53 19.71 -49.01 -19.49
CA SER A 53 19.77 -47.95 -20.54
C SER A 53 19.92 -48.38 -22.03
N GLU A 54 19.86 -47.51 -23.07
CA GLU A 54 20.38 -46.11 -23.21
C GLU A 54 19.96 -45.39 -24.54
N VAL A 55 20.34 -44.11 -24.72
CA VAL A 55 20.47 -43.29 -25.97
C VAL A 55 19.26 -43.02 -26.93
N ALA A 56 18.64 -41.84 -26.74
CA ALA A 56 18.44 -40.71 -27.69
C ALA A 56 17.69 -40.76 -29.07
N ARG A 57 16.91 -39.66 -29.26
CA ARG A 57 16.53 -38.89 -30.49
C ARG A 57 15.32 -39.27 -31.40
N VAL A 58 14.31 -38.38 -31.30
CA VAL A 58 13.54 -37.69 -32.38
C VAL A 58 12.62 -38.50 -33.31
N SER A 59 11.30 -38.30 -33.10
CA SER A 59 10.40 -37.65 -34.09
C SER A 59 9.08 -37.20 -33.42
N SER A 60 8.38 -36.25 -34.04
CA SER A 60 7.22 -35.53 -33.48
C SER A 60 5.88 -35.97 -34.07
N ILE A 61 4.79 -35.68 -33.35
CA ILE A 61 3.54 -35.11 -33.90
C ILE A 61 2.74 -34.44 -32.77
N SER A 62 1.84 -33.52 -33.13
CA SER A 62 1.26 -32.48 -32.28
C SER A 62 -0.14 -32.77 -31.73
N GLY A 63 -0.46 -32.16 -30.57
CA GLY A 63 -1.84 -31.91 -30.13
C GLY A 63 -2.09 -32.23 -28.65
N GLY A 64 -2.72 -31.37 -27.84
CA GLY A 64 -3.20 -30.03 -28.21
C GLY A 64 -4.34 -29.42 -27.38
N GLU A 65 -4.70 -29.95 -26.21
CA GLU A 65 -5.71 -29.32 -25.32
C GLU A 65 -5.18 -29.15 -23.90
N ALA A 66 -5.12 -27.89 -23.45
CA ALA A 66 -4.95 -27.58 -22.03
C ALA A 66 -6.28 -27.83 -21.28
N PHE A 67 -6.19 -28.22 -20.01
CA PHE A 67 -7.36 -28.51 -19.17
C PHE A 67 -8.28 -27.29 -19.07
N ARG A 68 -9.41 -27.33 -19.79
CA ARG A 68 -10.37 -26.23 -19.90
C ARG A 68 -11.63 -26.57 -19.09
N PRO A 69 -11.78 -26.08 -17.85
CA PRO A 69 -13.00 -26.34 -17.08
C PRO A 69 -14.22 -25.79 -17.82
N LYS A 70 -15.24 -26.63 -18.00
CA LYS A 70 -16.51 -26.24 -18.66
C LYS A 70 -17.27 -25.30 -17.72
N ASN A 71 -17.30 -24.03 -18.07
CA ASN A 71 -17.91 -22.97 -17.27
C ASN A 71 -19.41 -23.23 -17.04
N PRO A 72 -19.87 -23.47 -15.79
CA PRO A 72 -21.29 -23.55 -15.49
C PRO A 72 -21.92 -22.15 -15.50
N LYS A 73 -23.24 -22.06 -15.66
CA LYS A 73 -23.96 -20.78 -15.74
C LYS A 73 -23.92 -20.01 -14.41
N ASN A 74 -22.90 -19.16 -14.25
CA ASN A 74 -22.87 -17.90 -13.50
C ASN A 74 -21.44 -17.36 -13.60
N SER A 75 -21.24 -16.23 -14.28
CA SER A 75 -19.93 -15.60 -14.43
C SER A 75 -20.04 -14.10 -14.19
N PRO A 76 -19.02 -13.47 -13.56
CA PRO A 76 -19.01 -12.02 -13.36
C PRO A 76 -19.13 -11.32 -14.71
N THR A 77 -20.09 -10.40 -14.83
CA THR A 77 -20.51 -9.85 -16.13
C THR A 77 -20.12 -8.38 -16.30
N ILE A 78 -19.78 -7.68 -15.22
CA ILE A 78 -19.44 -6.25 -15.24
C ILE A 78 -17.92 -6.09 -15.20
N VAL A 79 -17.33 -5.57 -16.28
CA VAL A 79 -15.94 -5.09 -16.27
C VAL A 79 -15.94 -3.65 -15.75
N VAL A 80 -15.16 -3.36 -14.71
CA VAL A 80 -15.13 -2.02 -14.11
C VAL A 80 -14.31 -1.06 -14.95
N ALA A 81 -14.80 0.17 -15.07
CA ALA A 81 -14.15 1.27 -15.78
C ALA A 81 -13.63 0.87 -17.18
N ASP A 82 -14.46 0.20 -17.98
CA ASP A 82 -14.17 -0.36 -19.31
C ASP A 82 -12.85 -1.15 -19.42
N GLY A 83 -12.39 -1.71 -18.30
CA GLY A 83 -11.17 -2.50 -18.21
C GLY A 83 -9.88 -1.68 -18.08
N PHE A 84 -9.95 -0.38 -17.78
CA PHE A 84 -8.78 0.42 -17.42
C PHE A 84 -8.25 0.07 -16.02
N CYS A 85 -6.93 0.16 -15.85
CA CYS A 85 -6.28 -0.16 -14.59
C CYS A 85 -6.49 0.96 -13.56
N LEU A 86 -7.31 0.67 -12.54
CA LEU A 86 -7.66 1.64 -11.48
C LEU A 86 -6.43 2.13 -10.69
N VAL A 87 -5.41 1.29 -10.51
CA VAL A 87 -4.14 1.70 -9.86
C VAL A 87 -3.38 2.72 -10.71
N SER A 88 -3.23 2.47 -12.01
CA SER A 88 -2.62 3.44 -12.93
C SER A 88 -3.42 4.75 -13.03
N LEU A 89 -4.76 4.66 -13.03
CA LEU A 89 -5.66 5.82 -13.08
C LEU A 89 -5.62 6.65 -11.78
N ARG A 90 -5.49 6.00 -10.62
CA ARG A 90 -5.41 6.67 -9.31
C ARG A 90 -4.03 7.24 -9.02
N ASP A 91 -3.00 6.38 -8.99
CA ASP A 91 -1.68 6.77 -8.49
C ASP A 91 -0.81 7.46 -9.54
N GLN A 92 -0.94 7.06 -10.82
CA GLN A 92 -0.14 7.61 -11.92
C GLN A 92 -0.91 8.63 -12.77
N ARG A 93 -2.22 8.79 -12.57
CA ARG A 93 -3.16 9.56 -13.42
C ARG A 93 -3.14 9.12 -14.90
N LYS A 94 -2.84 7.85 -15.18
CA LYS A 94 -2.70 7.31 -16.54
C LYS A 94 -3.79 6.30 -16.88
N TRP A 95 -4.47 6.56 -17.99
CA TRP A 95 -5.43 5.66 -18.63
C TRP A 95 -4.69 4.49 -19.31
N ILE A 96 -4.24 3.51 -18.54
CA ILE A 96 -3.60 2.28 -19.05
C ILE A 96 -4.65 1.17 -19.10
N GLN A 97 -4.88 0.60 -20.29
CA GLN A 97 -5.78 -0.54 -20.45
C GLN A 97 -5.24 -1.75 -19.67
N GLY A 98 -6.07 -2.36 -18.83
CA GLY A 98 -5.72 -3.57 -18.11
C GLY A 98 -5.70 -4.80 -19.02
N ASN A 99 -4.77 -5.72 -18.74
CA ASN A 99 -4.63 -6.98 -19.45
C ASN A 99 -5.72 -7.97 -18.99
N PRO A 100 -6.56 -8.53 -19.87
CA PRO A 100 -7.60 -9.51 -19.49
C PRO A 100 -7.08 -10.78 -18.78
N ASN A 101 -5.78 -11.08 -18.88
CA ASN A 101 -5.15 -12.20 -18.18
C ASN A 101 -4.67 -11.83 -16.76
N ILE A 102 -4.66 -10.55 -16.41
CA ILE A 102 -4.23 -10.01 -15.11
C ILE A 102 -5.45 -9.31 -14.49
N GLN A 103 -6.26 -10.10 -13.79
CA GLN A 103 -7.55 -9.65 -13.26
C GLN A 103 -7.79 -10.07 -11.82
N ILE A 104 -8.69 -9.34 -11.15
CA ILE A 104 -9.29 -9.68 -9.85
C ILE A 104 -10.81 -9.64 -10.00
N ILE A 105 -11.51 -10.55 -9.32
CA ILE A 105 -12.98 -10.60 -9.29
C ILE A 105 -13.43 -10.34 -7.85
N ILE A 106 -14.21 -9.29 -7.63
CA ILE A 106 -14.83 -8.95 -6.34
C ILE A 106 -16.29 -8.55 -6.61
N ASN A 107 -17.24 -9.09 -5.84
CA ASN A 107 -18.66 -8.77 -5.91
C ASN A 107 -19.24 -8.79 -7.34
N ASP A 108 -18.99 -9.88 -8.07
CA ASP A 108 -19.35 -10.12 -9.48
C ASP A 108 -18.82 -9.10 -10.52
N LYS A 109 -17.86 -8.26 -10.12
CA LYS A 109 -17.17 -7.29 -10.97
C LYS A 109 -15.74 -7.74 -11.28
N ILE A 110 -15.32 -7.48 -12.51
CA ILE A 110 -13.97 -7.79 -13.03
C ILE A 110 -13.14 -6.50 -13.05
N TYR A 111 -12.01 -6.52 -12.36
CA TYR A 111 -11.00 -5.48 -12.34
C TYR A 111 -9.79 -5.96 -13.14
N LEU A 112 -9.31 -5.16 -14.11
CA LEU A 112 -8.17 -5.51 -14.96
C LEU A 112 -6.95 -4.62 -14.62
N PHE A 113 -5.74 -5.16 -14.78
CA PHE A 113 -4.51 -4.49 -14.37
C PHE A 113 -3.46 -4.42 -15.48
N ALA A 114 -2.69 -3.33 -15.51
CA ALA A 114 -1.63 -3.11 -16.49
C ALA A 114 -0.54 -4.18 -16.39
N GLY A 115 -0.08 -4.46 -15.17
CA GLY A 115 0.83 -5.55 -14.82
C GLY A 115 0.45 -6.25 -13.53
N MET A 116 1.23 -7.27 -13.18
CA MET A 116 1.09 -8.03 -11.93
C MET A 116 1.27 -7.13 -10.70
N ARG A 117 2.15 -6.12 -10.79
CA ARG A 117 2.38 -5.16 -9.72
C ARG A 117 1.12 -4.38 -9.36
N GLU A 118 0.43 -3.82 -10.35
CA GLU A 118 -0.82 -3.09 -10.14
C GLU A 118 -1.93 -4.01 -9.59
N ARG A 119 -1.97 -5.27 -10.02
CA ARG A 119 -2.89 -6.29 -9.47
C ARG A 119 -2.64 -6.50 -7.97
N ASP A 120 -1.39 -6.60 -7.56
CA ASP A 120 -1.02 -6.94 -6.18
C ASP A 120 -1.14 -5.73 -5.23
N ILE A 121 -0.86 -4.53 -5.73
CA ILE A 121 -1.19 -3.26 -5.05
C ILE A 121 -2.71 -3.14 -4.80
N PHE A 122 -3.54 -3.49 -5.79
CA PHE A 122 -5.00 -3.50 -5.61
C PHE A 122 -5.47 -4.62 -4.67
N ALA A 123 -4.86 -5.81 -4.73
CA ALA A 123 -5.20 -6.93 -3.87
C ALA A 123 -4.97 -6.65 -2.38
N ALA A 124 -3.97 -5.81 -2.06
CA ALA A 124 -3.65 -5.43 -0.69
C ALA A 124 -4.70 -4.51 -0.04
N ASP A 125 -5.35 -3.65 -0.83
CA ASP A 125 -6.28 -2.61 -0.34
C ASP A 125 -7.27 -2.15 -1.43
N PRO A 126 -8.24 -2.99 -1.85
CA PRO A 126 -9.12 -2.69 -2.98
C PRO A 126 -10.10 -1.54 -2.68
N GLU A 127 -10.45 -1.35 -1.39
CA GLU A 127 -11.37 -0.32 -0.88
C GLU A 127 -10.97 1.09 -1.31
N HIS A 128 -9.66 1.34 -1.43
CA HIS A 128 -9.12 2.65 -1.80
C HIS A 128 -8.96 2.86 -3.32
N TYR A 129 -9.18 1.83 -4.14
CA TYR A 129 -9.16 1.92 -5.61
C TYR A 129 -10.55 1.85 -6.25
N PHE A 130 -11.58 1.42 -5.52
CA PHE A 130 -12.96 1.41 -6.04
C PHE A 130 -13.39 2.82 -6.50
N PRO A 131 -14.04 2.96 -7.68
CA PRO A 131 -14.65 4.21 -8.08
C PRO A 131 -15.78 4.61 -7.14
N VAL A 132 -15.96 5.92 -6.93
CA VAL A 132 -17.02 6.46 -6.07
C VAL A 132 -18.39 6.03 -6.58
N LEU A 133 -19.28 5.60 -5.67
CA LEU A 133 -20.57 4.99 -6.00
C LEU A 133 -20.47 3.88 -7.05
N ASP A 134 -19.42 3.05 -6.99
CA ASP A 134 -19.14 1.99 -7.96
C ASP A 134 -18.94 2.47 -9.42
N GLY A 135 -18.86 3.78 -9.63
CA GLY A 135 -18.75 4.42 -10.94
C GLY A 135 -19.97 5.26 -11.35
N ASP A 136 -21.01 5.32 -10.52
CA ASP A 136 -22.14 6.24 -10.74
C ASP A 136 -21.77 7.70 -10.47
N SER A 137 -22.45 8.64 -11.14
CA SER A 137 -22.24 10.07 -10.92
C SER A 137 -22.68 10.50 -9.52
N ILE A 138 -21.70 10.85 -8.68
CA ILE A 138 -21.89 11.44 -7.35
C ILE A 138 -22.70 12.75 -7.40
N VAL A 139 -22.65 13.49 -8.52
CA VAL A 139 -23.43 14.72 -8.70
C VAL A 139 -24.90 14.38 -8.94
N THR A 140 -25.18 13.41 -9.82
CA THR A 140 -26.54 12.93 -10.10
C THR A 140 -27.17 12.29 -8.86
N PHE A 141 -26.40 11.54 -8.07
CA PHE A 141 -26.84 10.99 -6.79
C PHE A 141 -27.18 12.09 -5.78
N VAL A 142 -26.35 13.14 -5.64
CA VAL A 142 -26.64 14.28 -4.74
C VAL A 142 -27.83 15.11 -5.20
N GLU A 143 -28.00 15.34 -6.50
CA GLU A 143 -29.05 16.23 -7.03
C GLU A 143 -30.40 15.54 -7.27
N SER A 144 -30.44 14.22 -7.38
CA SER A 144 -31.66 13.47 -7.73
C SER A 144 -31.91 12.18 -6.94
N GLY A 145 -30.96 11.75 -6.10
CA GLY A 145 -30.95 10.43 -5.44
C GLY A 145 -30.61 9.26 -6.37
N LYS A 146 -30.61 9.46 -7.69
CA LYS A 146 -30.49 8.36 -8.66
C LYS A 146 -29.04 7.90 -8.84
N ARG A 147 -28.87 6.57 -8.83
CA ARG A 147 -27.67 5.88 -9.32
C ARG A 147 -27.73 5.84 -10.85
N ILE A 148 -26.84 6.57 -11.51
CA ILE A 148 -26.68 6.57 -12.97
C ILE A 148 -25.19 6.52 -13.28
N SER A 149 -24.79 5.52 -14.08
CA SER A 149 -23.40 5.27 -14.43
C SER A 149 -22.74 6.50 -15.05
N GLY A 150 -21.58 6.89 -14.52
CA GLY A 150 -20.73 7.91 -15.13
C GLY A 150 -19.98 7.37 -16.34
N SER A 151 -19.48 8.27 -17.18
CA SER A 151 -18.68 7.92 -18.36
C SER A 151 -17.21 8.23 -18.12
N LEU A 152 -16.32 7.35 -18.61
CA LEU A 152 -14.86 7.55 -18.53
C LEU A 152 -14.37 8.83 -19.19
N GLN A 153 -15.07 9.30 -20.24
CA GLN A 153 -14.77 10.58 -20.90
C GLN A 153 -14.94 11.79 -19.97
N TYR A 154 -15.64 11.61 -18.85
CA TYR A 154 -15.80 12.57 -17.76
C TYR A 154 -15.24 11.98 -16.45
N GLY A 155 -14.14 11.22 -16.52
CA GLY A 155 -13.45 10.67 -15.37
C GLY A 155 -12.35 11.56 -14.82
N LEU A 156 -12.22 11.62 -13.48
CA LEU A 156 -11.09 12.28 -12.82
C LEU A 156 -10.68 11.56 -11.51
N THR A 157 -9.46 11.85 -11.06
CA THR A 157 -8.97 11.46 -9.72
C THR A 157 -8.84 12.72 -8.85
N TYR A 158 -9.50 12.75 -7.68
CA TYR A 158 -9.47 13.88 -6.74
C TYR A 158 -9.45 13.42 -5.28
N ARG A 159 -8.55 13.99 -4.46
CA ARG A 159 -8.26 13.53 -3.08
C ARG A 159 -8.16 12.00 -3.00
N ASP A 160 -7.31 11.45 -3.87
CA ASP A 160 -6.97 10.03 -4.00
C ASP A 160 -8.15 9.06 -4.25
N ARG A 161 -9.24 9.55 -4.86
CA ARG A 161 -10.43 8.76 -5.26
C ARG A 161 -10.80 9.00 -6.72
N ILE A 162 -11.33 7.98 -7.39
CA ILE A 162 -11.75 8.01 -8.80
C ILE A 162 -13.24 8.33 -8.90
N TYR A 163 -13.61 9.35 -9.69
CA TYR A 163 -14.98 9.76 -9.96
C TYR A 163 -15.25 9.68 -11.46
N PHE A 164 -16.47 9.29 -11.83
CA PHE A 164 -17.00 9.43 -13.18
C PHE A 164 -18.30 10.25 -13.11
N PHE A 165 -18.59 11.04 -14.16
CA PHE A 165 -19.81 11.85 -14.25
C PHE A 165 -20.60 11.49 -15.50
N CYS A 166 -21.92 11.73 -15.54
CA CYS A 166 -22.74 11.42 -16.71
C CYS A 166 -22.57 12.49 -17.81
N SER A 167 -22.13 13.70 -17.46
CA SER A 167 -21.95 14.83 -18.38
C SER A 167 -20.77 15.73 -18.00
N ALA A 168 -20.26 16.48 -19.00
CA ALA A 168 -19.30 17.56 -18.79
C ALA A 168 -19.83 18.68 -17.85
N SER A 169 -21.16 18.83 -17.73
CA SER A 169 -21.77 19.79 -16.81
C SER A 169 -21.67 19.34 -15.36
N GLU A 170 -21.87 18.06 -15.07
CA GLU A 170 -21.65 17.48 -13.73
C GLU A 170 -20.17 17.54 -13.32
N LEU A 171 -19.26 17.22 -14.26
CA LEU A 171 -17.81 17.39 -14.09
C LEU A 171 -17.47 18.83 -13.65
N ALA A 172 -17.96 19.83 -14.38
CA ALA A 172 -17.75 21.24 -14.04
C ALA A 172 -18.39 21.64 -12.68
N LYS A 173 -19.59 21.13 -12.35
CA LYS A 173 -20.23 21.33 -11.03
C LYS A 173 -19.37 20.78 -9.90
N PHE A 174 -18.82 19.56 -10.07
CA PHE A 174 -17.95 18.94 -9.08
C PHE A 174 -16.66 19.72 -8.90
N GLN A 175 -15.99 20.11 -10.00
CA GLN A 175 -14.76 20.90 -9.94
C GLN A 175 -14.97 22.27 -9.27
N ALA A 176 -16.11 22.92 -9.50
CA ALA A 176 -16.43 24.22 -8.90
C ALA A 176 -16.80 24.15 -7.39
N GLN A 177 -17.35 23.02 -6.91
CA GLN A 177 -17.83 22.87 -5.53
C GLN A 177 -17.60 21.44 -4.98
N PRO A 178 -16.35 20.93 -4.93
CA PRO A 178 -16.11 19.50 -4.67
C PRO A 178 -16.63 19.05 -3.31
N ASP A 179 -16.39 19.84 -2.26
CA ASP A 179 -16.77 19.51 -0.87
C ASP A 179 -18.30 19.32 -0.66
N ARG A 180 -19.15 19.78 -1.59
CA ARG A 180 -20.60 19.48 -1.61
C ARG A 180 -20.90 18.00 -1.92
N PHE A 181 -19.99 17.30 -2.58
CA PHE A 181 -20.20 15.95 -3.12
C PHE A 181 -19.34 14.88 -2.43
N LEU A 182 -18.16 15.22 -1.91
CA LEU A 182 -17.13 14.24 -1.48
C LEU A 182 -17.59 13.16 -0.50
N ASN A 183 -18.54 13.46 0.38
CA ASN A 183 -19.03 12.54 1.41
C ASN A 183 -20.51 12.16 1.24
N ALA A 184 -21.09 12.37 0.06
CA ALA A 184 -22.46 11.92 -0.20
C ALA A 184 -22.59 10.39 -0.27
N ASP A 185 -21.50 9.68 -0.59
CA ASP A 185 -21.39 8.23 -0.54
C ASP A 185 -21.00 7.69 0.85
N LEU A 186 -20.80 8.56 1.85
CA LEU A 186 -20.35 8.17 3.19
C LEU A 186 -21.55 7.93 4.13
N VAL A 187 -21.77 6.67 4.48
CA VAL A 187 -22.92 6.26 5.30
C VAL A 187 -22.86 6.88 6.69
N ASP A 188 -24.03 7.31 7.17
CA ASP A 188 -24.24 7.93 8.49
C ASP A 188 -23.27 9.09 8.82
N GLN A 189 -22.86 9.84 7.80
CA GLN A 189 -21.88 10.93 7.90
C GLN A 189 -20.49 10.48 8.41
N GLY A 190 -20.19 9.18 8.32
CA GLY A 190 -18.94 8.58 8.78
C GLY A 190 -18.98 8.06 10.22
N HIS A 191 -20.13 8.00 10.87
CA HIS A 191 -20.26 7.37 12.19
C HIS A 191 -20.29 5.84 12.10
N CYS A 192 -19.83 5.18 13.17
CA CYS A 192 -19.81 3.72 13.27
C CYS A 192 -21.22 3.17 13.43
N VAL A 193 -21.79 2.65 12.34
CA VAL A 193 -23.13 2.04 12.30
C VAL A 193 -23.33 0.94 13.35
N VAL A 194 -22.28 0.15 13.67
CA VAL A 194 -22.38 -0.91 14.70
C VAL A 194 -22.51 -0.32 16.11
N SER A 195 -21.68 0.66 16.50
CA SER A 195 -21.85 1.36 17.79
C SER A 195 -23.17 2.11 17.90
N LYS A 196 -23.73 2.59 16.78
CA LYS A 196 -25.05 3.21 16.76
C LYS A 196 -26.17 2.19 16.99
N VAL A 197 -26.11 1.03 16.35
CA VAL A 197 -27.17 -0.01 16.41
C VAL A 197 -27.07 -0.86 17.68
N ASP A 198 -25.88 -1.34 18.03
CA ASP A 198 -25.68 -2.27 19.14
C ASP A 198 -25.42 -1.57 20.49
N GLU A 199 -24.72 -0.43 20.48
CA GLU A 199 -24.34 0.29 21.71
C GLU A 199 -25.18 1.56 21.97
N GLN A 200 -26.02 1.98 21.02
CA GLN A 200 -26.78 3.23 21.02
C GLN A 200 -25.90 4.50 21.15
N LYS A 201 -24.69 4.47 20.57
CA LYS A 201 -23.70 5.56 20.62
C LYS A 201 -23.35 6.08 19.22
N LEU A 202 -23.38 7.40 19.05
CA LEU A 202 -22.75 8.07 17.91
C LEU A 202 -21.24 8.15 18.14
N VAL A 203 -20.52 7.14 17.68
CA VAL A 203 -19.04 7.10 17.70
C VAL A 203 -18.53 7.39 16.29
N PRO A 204 -17.64 8.36 16.07
CA PRO A 204 -17.01 8.58 14.76
C PRO A 204 -16.27 7.32 14.29
N GLY A 205 -16.43 6.98 13.01
CA GLY A 205 -15.71 5.88 12.38
C GLY A 205 -14.32 6.29 11.91
N LEU A 206 -13.39 5.35 11.95
CA LEU A 206 -12.00 5.51 11.52
C LEU A 206 -11.89 5.23 10.01
N PRO A 207 -11.38 6.15 9.16
CA PRO A 207 -11.31 5.95 7.71
C PRO A 207 -10.56 4.69 7.27
N GLU A 208 -9.51 4.30 7.99
CA GLU A 208 -8.72 3.08 7.75
C GLU A 208 -9.49 1.77 8.02
N THR A 209 -10.70 1.84 8.58
CA THR A 209 -11.60 0.69 8.73
C THR A 209 -12.59 0.55 7.57
N VAL A 210 -12.49 1.39 6.54
CA VAL A 210 -13.44 1.47 5.41
C VAL A 210 -13.89 0.11 4.90
N LEU A 211 -15.19 -0.03 4.65
CA LEU A 211 -15.78 -1.12 3.87
C LEU A 211 -16.76 -0.51 2.88
N THR A 212 -16.63 -0.86 1.61
CA THR A 212 -17.49 -0.38 0.52
C THR A 212 -18.51 -1.45 0.16
N LEU A 213 -19.79 -1.11 0.24
CA LEU A 213 -20.91 -1.98 -0.15
C LEU A 213 -21.81 -1.20 -1.11
N ASP A 214 -22.04 -1.75 -2.30
CA ASP A 214 -22.76 -1.13 -3.42
C ASP A 214 -22.33 0.32 -3.71
N GLY A 215 -21.02 0.59 -3.60
CA GLY A 215 -20.41 1.90 -3.83
C GLY A 215 -20.55 2.90 -2.67
N LEU A 216 -21.26 2.54 -1.59
CA LEU A 216 -21.37 3.33 -0.37
C LEU A 216 -20.28 2.93 0.63
N ARG A 217 -19.60 3.93 1.22
CA ARG A 217 -18.52 3.73 2.20
C ARG A 217 -19.05 3.72 3.63
N TYR A 218 -18.64 2.72 4.40
CA TYR A 218 -18.91 2.58 5.82
C TYR A 218 -17.59 2.73 6.60
N PHE A 219 -17.57 3.57 7.64
CA PHE A 219 -16.45 3.64 8.60
C PHE A 219 -16.89 3.07 9.96
N PHE A 220 -15.95 2.56 10.74
CA PHE A 220 -16.21 1.87 12.01
C PHE A 220 -15.27 2.37 13.11
N ALA A 221 -15.72 2.31 14.36
CA ALA A 221 -14.92 2.74 15.51
C ALA A 221 -13.72 1.81 15.78
N SER A 222 -13.71 0.60 15.19
CA SER A 222 -12.59 -0.33 15.22
C SER A 222 -12.67 -1.38 14.11
N ALA A 223 -11.56 -2.07 13.85
CA ALA A 223 -11.54 -3.26 12.99
C ALA A 223 -12.43 -4.41 13.53
N LEU A 224 -12.70 -4.47 14.84
CA LEU A 224 -13.65 -5.41 15.42
C LEU A 224 -15.09 -5.07 15.01
N HIS A 225 -15.47 -3.80 15.07
CA HIS A 225 -16.78 -3.33 14.58
C HIS A 225 -16.93 -3.57 13.07
N ARG A 226 -15.90 -3.33 12.24
CA ARG A 226 -15.89 -3.69 10.81
C ARG A 226 -16.15 -5.19 10.61
N LYS A 227 -15.53 -6.06 11.41
CA LYS A 227 -15.72 -7.52 11.36
C LYS A 227 -17.14 -7.94 11.79
N ILE A 228 -17.69 -7.30 12.82
CA ILE A 228 -19.07 -7.53 13.29
C ILE A 228 -20.07 -7.16 12.18
N PHE A 229 -19.90 -5.99 11.55
CA PHE A 229 -20.71 -5.56 10.40
C PHE A 229 -20.65 -6.58 9.25
N ALA A 230 -19.44 -6.94 8.81
CA ALA A 230 -19.23 -7.89 7.72
C ALA A 230 -19.82 -9.29 8.00
N SER A 231 -19.93 -9.69 9.29
CA SER A 231 -20.55 -10.97 9.68
C SER A 231 -22.07 -10.98 9.69
N ASN A 232 -22.73 -9.81 9.64
CA ASN A 232 -24.20 -9.69 9.67
C ASN A 232 -24.64 -8.40 8.96
N LEU A 233 -24.38 -8.31 7.65
CA LEU A 233 -24.60 -7.09 6.86
C LEU A 233 -26.03 -6.55 6.99
N GLN A 234 -27.04 -7.40 6.76
CA GLN A 234 -28.46 -7.02 6.76
C GLN A 234 -28.87 -6.25 8.03
N ARG A 235 -28.46 -6.71 9.22
CA ARG A 235 -28.75 -6.07 10.52
C ARG A 235 -28.42 -4.57 10.56
N TYR A 236 -27.35 -4.15 9.89
CA TYR A 236 -26.86 -2.76 9.91
C TYR A 236 -27.24 -2.00 8.65
N VAL A 237 -27.20 -2.66 7.49
CA VAL A 237 -27.61 -2.13 6.18
C VAL A 237 -29.08 -1.65 6.25
N ASP A 238 -29.98 -2.49 6.73
CA ASP A 238 -31.44 -2.21 6.83
C ASP A 238 -31.82 -1.19 7.93
N SER A 239 -30.83 -0.53 8.56
CA SER A 239 -31.01 0.40 9.70
C SER A 239 -30.40 1.79 9.46
N THR A 240 -30.06 2.12 8.22
CA THR A 240 -29.31 3.34 7.88
C THR A 240 -29.98 4.17 6.79
N GLU A 241 -30.24 5.45 7.08
CA GLU A 241 -30.86 6.45 6.19
C GLU A 241 -30.24 6.53 4.78
N ALA A 242 -28.92 6.41 4.66
CA ALA A 242 -28.24 6.42 3.37
C ALA A 242 -28.59 5.19 2.52
N THR A 243 -28.71 4.03 3.16
CA THR A 243 -29.11 2.78 2.52
C THR A 243 -30.61 2.77 2.22
N HIS A 244 -31.47 3.27 3.10
CA HIS A 244 -32.89 3.44 2.79
C HIS A 244 -33.08 4.29 1.53
N ARG A 245 -32.33 5.38 1.38
CA ARG A 245 -32.42 6.25 0.19
C ARG A 245 -31.98 5.54 -1.09
N ASP A 246 -30.96 4.69 -1.03
CA ASP A 246 -30.50 3.88 -2.18
C ASP A 246 -31.49 2.73 -2.48
N LEU A 247 -32.05 2.08 -1.45
CA LEU A 247 -33.06 1.02 -1.57
C LEU A 247 -34.40 1.53 -2.10
N GLU A 248 -34.90 2.68 -1.64
CA GLU A 248 -36.11 3.34 -2.15
C GLU A 248 -35.97 3.67 -3.64
N VAL A 249 -34.79 4.13 -4.06
CA VAL A 249 -34.45 4.39 -5.47
C VAL A 249 -34.43 3.11 -6.31
N ARG A 250 -34.00 1.96 -5.75
CA ARG A 250 -34.11 0.64 -6.41
C ARG A 250 -35.57 0.16 -6.53
N VAL A 251 -36.34 0.24 -5.45
CA VAL A 251 -37.76 -0.20 -5.40
C VAL A 251 -38.65 0.67 -6.30
N GLY A 252 -38.36 1.97 -6.38
CA GLY A 252 -39.04 2.90 -7.31
C GLY A 252 -38.83 2.62 -8.80
N SER A 253 -38.05 1.58 -9.16
CA SER A 253 -37.85 1.13 -10.53
C SER A 253 -38.46 -0.25 -10.85
N SER A 254 -39.26 -0.84 -9.94
CA SER A 254 -39.79 -2.21 -10.10
C SER A 254 -41.32 -2.33 -10.07
N GLU A 255 -42.03 -1.58 -10.92
CA GLU A 255 -43.39 -1.93 -11.36
C GLU A 255 -43.39 -2.42 -12.81
N GLY A 256 -43.32 -3.74 -13.04
CA GLY A 256 -43.53 -4.33 -14.37
C GLY A 256 -42.76 -5.61 -14.67
N ALA A 257 -43.43 -6.76 -14.49
CA ALA A 257 -42.98 -8.12 -14.82
C ALA A 257 -41.72 -8.63 -14.06
N GLY A 258 -41.55 -9.93 -13.82
CA GLY A 258 -42.40 -11.07 -14.19
C GLY A 258 -41.55 -12.21 -14.75
N LEU A 259 -41.12 -13.13 -13.89
CA LEU A 259 -40.21 -14.23 -14.24
C LEU A 259 -40.79 -15.16 -15.32
N SER A 260 -40.08 -15.31 -16.45
CA SER A 260 -40.21 -16.49 -17.32
C SER A 260 -38.94 -16.75 -18.14
N HIS A 261 -38.66 -18.02 -18.44
CA HIS A 261 -37.58 -18.45 -19.35
C HIS A 261 -38.08 -18.52 -20.80
N GLY A 262 -37.23 -18.19 -21.77
CA GLY A 262 -37.45 -18.39 -23.20
C GLY A 262 -36.13 -18.55 -23.96
N LEU A 263 -36.07 -19.45 -24.94
CA LEU A 263 -34.84 -19.84 -25.64
C LEU A 263 -34.72 -19.22 -27.05
N ASP A 264 -33.48 -18.85 -27.39
CA ASP A 264 -32.82 -18.73 -28.70
C ASP A 264 -33.61 -18.55 -30.01
N LYS A 265 -33.10 -17.63 -30.86
CA LYS A 265 -32.89 -17.87 -32.31
C LYS A 265 -32.01 -16.82 -33.02
N ASN A 266 -30.69 -17.09 -33.03
CA ASN A 266 -29.67 -16.83 -34.08
C ASN A 266 -29.54 -15.46 -34.83
N PRO A 267 -28.35 -15.16 -35.42
CA PRO A 267 -27.87 -13.77 -35.52
C PRO A 267 -27.29 -13.41 -36.93
N LYS A 268 -26.31 -12.47 -36.95
CA LYS A 268 -25.39 -11.98 -38.02
C LYS A 268 -25.74 -10.55 -38.48
N SER A 269 -24.78 -9.68 -38.82
CA SER A 269 -23.30 -9.82 -38.86
C SER A 269 -22.58 -8.52 -38.41
N VAL A 270 -21.29 -8.63 -38.09
CA VAL A 270 -20.39 -7.50 -37.79
C VAL A 270 -19.34 -7.39 -38.89
N SER A 271 -19.15 -6.18 -39.42
CA SER A 271 -18.11 -5.74 -40.36
C SER A 271 -18.31 -4.23 -40.62
N ASP A 272 -17.34 -3.32 -40.59
CA ASP A 272 -15.90 -3.39 -40.24
C ASP A 272 -15.50 -2.04 -39.60
N TYR A 273 -14.39 -2.01 -38.84
CA TYR A 273 -13.73 -0.74 -38.47
C TYR A 273 -12.25 -0.78 -38.83
N SER A 274 -11.96 -0.36 -40.07
CA SER A 274 -10.61 -0.07 -40.54
C SER A 274 -10.19 1.36 -40.17
N ARG A 275 -9.13 1.44 -39.37
CA ARG A 275 -8.07 2.47 -39.37
C ARG A 275 -8.28 3.66 -40.32
N ILE A 276 -8.43 4.86 -39.76
CA ILE A 276 -8.10 6.14 -40.43
C ILE A 276 -7.12 6.90 -39.53
N GLU A 277 -6.16 7.59 -40.16
CA GLU A 277 -5.05 8.30 -39.51
C GLU A 277 -5.27 9.82 -39.55
N ALA A 278 -4.43 10.60 -38.86
CA ALA A 278 -4.45 12.06 -38.93
C ALA A 278 -4.04 12.56 -40.35
N ASN A 279 -4.21 13.81 -40.79
CA ASN A 279 -4.27 15.07 -40.04
C ASN A 279 -5.03 16.19 -40.85
N PRO A 280 -4.57 17.45 -40.92
CA PRO A 280 -5.24 18.61 -40.32
C PRO A 280 -6.13 19.43 -41.27
N LYS A 281 -7.10 20.17 -40.68
CA LYS A 281 -7.29 21.63 -40.82
C LYS A 281 -8.60 22.07 -40.15
N ASP A 282 -8.50 22.99 -39.20
CA ASP A 282 -9.15 24.30 -39.37
C ASP A 282 -8.53 25.34 -38.42
N THR A 283 -8.10 26.47 -38.99
CA THR A 283 -7.53 27.59 -38.24
C THR A 283 -8.54 28.73 -38.15
N SER A 284 -9.05 28.99 -36.95
CA SER A 284 -9.58 30.32 -36.61
C SER A 284 -9.03 30.75 -35.26
N THR A 285 -8.48 31.96 -35.22
CA THR A 285 -7.72 32.46 -34.08
C THR A 285 -8.64 33.21 -33.13
N SER A 286 -8.74 32.72 -31.89
CA SER A 286 -9.07 33.56 -30.73
C SER A 286 -7.85 33.64 -29.81
N ASN A 287 -7.20 34.80 -29.78
CA ASN A 287 -6.17 35.06 -28.78
C ASN A 287 -6.86 35.21 -27.42
N ASN A 288 -6.58 34.30 -26.49
CA ASN A 288 -6.77 34.58 -25.08
C ASN A 288 -5.58 34.00 -24.31
N SER A 289 -4.60 34.86 -24.01
CA SER A 289 -3.47 34.53 -23.15
C SER A 289 -3.97 34.39 -21.71
N LEU A 290 -4.21 33.16 -21.30
CA LEU A 290 -4.39 32.77 -19.91
C LEU A 290 -3.28 31.78 -19.60
N ASP A 291 -2.37 32.17 -18.71
CA ASP A 291 -1.33 31.27 -18.22
C ASP A 291 -2.00 30.09 -17.50
N SER A 292 -1.97 28.92 -18.13
CA SER A 292 -2.37 27.68 -17.51
C SER A 292 -1.27 27.23 -16.57
N GLU A 293 -1.20 27.83 -15.39
CA GLU A 293 -0.55 27.19 -14.24
C GLU A 293 -1.21 25.82 -14.06
N GLU A 294 -0.44 24.77 -14.37
CA GLU A 294 -0.91 23.40 -14.33
C GLU A 294 -1.13 23.02 -12.86
N ASP A 295 -2.39 23.11 -12.40
CA ASP A 295 -2.84 22.89 -11.00
C ASP A 295 -2.55 21.45 -10.54
N THR A 296 -1.27 21.24 -10.28
CA THR A 296 -0.65 19.97 -9.99
C THR A 296 -0.91 19.70 -8.53
N TYR A 297 -2.08 19.13 -8.22
CA TYR A 297 -2.41 18.63 -6.89
C TYR A 297 -1.27 17.72 -6.39
N VAL A 298 -0.38 18.28 -5.56
CA VAL A 298 0.79 17.61 -5.03
C VAL A 298 0.32 16.61 -4.00
N ARG A 299 0.61 15.32 -4.23
CA ARG A 299 0.23 14.26 -3.29
C ARG A 299 1.02 14.44 -1.99
N ALA A 300 0.32 14.84 -0.93
CA ALA A 300 0.92 15.00 0.39
C ALA A 300 1.62 13.71 0.84
N ALA A 301 2.85 13.86 1.34
CA ALA A 301 3.67 12.77 1.81
C ALA A 301 3.04 12.06 3.01
N VAL A 302 3.51 10.84 3.31
CA VAL A 302 2.85 9.94 4.29
C VAL A 302 1.37 9.68 3.92
N SER A 303 1.04 9.76 2.62
CA SER A 303 -0.34 9.78 2.08
C SER A 303 -1.25 10.82 2.77
N GLY A 304 -0.70 11.94 3.24
CA GLY A 304 -1.42 13.02 3.95
C GLY A 304 -1.78 12.75 5.41
N TYR A 305 -1.19 11.73 6.04
CA TYR A 305 -1.28 11.53 7.49
C TYR A 305 -0.22 12.38 8.22
N CYS A 306 -0.51 12.78 9.45
CA CYS A 306 0.40 13.61 10.26
C CYS A 306 1.60 12.79 10.76
N PRO A 307 2.84 13.05 10.29
CA PRO A 307 4.02 12.29 10.73
C PRO A 307 4.26 12.41 12.25
N VAL A 308 4.01 13.58 12.84
CA VAL A 308 4.18 13.81 14.28
C VAL A 308 3.24 12.93 15.11
N SER A 309 1.96 12.82 14.73
CA SER A 309 0.99 11.98 15.45
C SER A 309 1.34 10.49 15.35
N ILE A 310 1.78 10.03 14.17
CA ILE A 310 2.24 8.65 13.98
C ILE A 310 3.46 8.36 14.87
N ARG A 311 4.42 9.28 14.93
CA ARG A 311 5.71 9.08 15.60
C ARG A 311 5.66 9.22 17.12
N LYS A 312 4.91 10.19 17.65
CA LYS A 312 4.78 10.41 19.11
C LYS A 312 3.66 9.62 19.78
N GLN A 313 2.64 9.21 19.04
CA GLN A 313 1.44 8.56 19.61
C GLN A 313 1.14 7.18 19.00
N GLY A 314 1.75 6.84 17.85
CA GLY A 314 1.35 5.66 17.06
C GLY A 314 0.04 5.84 16.29
N VAL A 315 -0.53 7.05 16.27
CA VAL A 315 -1.90 7.32 15.78
C VAL A 315 -1.89 7.97 14.41
N TRP A 316 -2.62 7.36 13.48
CA TRP A 316 -2.75 7.79 12.08
C TRP A 316 -3.78 8.92 11.93
N VAL A 317 -3.47 10.08 12.48
CA VAL A 317 -4.34 11.28 12.36
C VAL A 317 -4.20 11.89 10.96
N ARG A 318 -5.32 12.17 10.28
CA ARG A 318 -5.31 12.87 8.98
C ARG A 318 -4.84 14.32 9.16
N GLY A 319 -3.81 14.71 8.40
CA GLY A 319 -3.33 16.08 8.38
C GLY A 319 -4.29 17.02 7.65
N LYS A 320 -4.19 18.32 7.92
CA LYS A 320 -4.97 19.39 7.28
C LYS A 320 -4.03 20.29 6.48
N SER A 321 -4.35 20.62 5.23
CA SER A 321 -3.51 21.47 4.37
C SER A 321 -3.19 22.83 4.99
N ARG A 322 -4.16 23.46 5.68
CA ARG A 322 -3.90 24.69 6.45
C ARG A 322 -2.83 24.58 7.56
N TYR A 323 -2.35 23.38 7.86
CA TYR A 323 -1.23 23.10 8.77
C TYR A 323 -0.13 22.33 8.04
N GLU A 324 0.28 22.81 6.87
CA GLU A 324 1.32 22.17 6.05
C GLU A 324 2.74 22.73 6.31
N ALA A 325 3.71 21.87 6.02
CA ALA A 325 5.13 22.22 5.91
C ALA A 325 5.75 21.44 4.74
N THR A 326 6.55 22.12 3.93
CA THR A 326 7.39 21.49 2.90
C THR A 326 8.74 21.14 3.50
N PHE A 327 9.20 19.91 3.29
CA PHE A 327 10.55 19.47 3.60
C PHE A 327 11.04 18.60 2.45
N ASP A 328 12.26 18.83 1.96
CA ASP A 328 12.89 18.00 0.93
C ASP A 328 12.00 17.77 -0.32
N GLY A 329 11.45 18.88 -0.85
CA GLY A 329 10.51 18.90 -1.98
C GLY A 329 9.12 18.29 -1.71
N LYS A 330 8.92 17.59 -0.59
CA LYS A 330 7.67 16.91 -0.22
C LYS A 330 6.82 17.75 0.74
N ILE A 331 5.50 17.83 0.49
CA ILE A 331 4.54 18.53 1.35
C ILE A 331 3.98 17.57 2.40
N TYR A 332 4.07 17.95 3.69
CA TYR A 332 3.54 17.19 4.82
C TYR A 332 2.40 17.96 5.49
N HIS A 333 1.26 17.30 5.74
CA HIS A 333 0.10 17.90 6.43
C HIS A 333 0.06 17.50 7.91
N MET A 334 -0.16 18.45 8.81
CA MET A 334 -0.19 18.21 10.25
C MET A 334 -1.61 18.16 10.84
N ALA A 335 -1.75 17.43 11.95
CA ALA A 335 -3.04 17.25 12.63
C ALA A 335 -3.56 18.56 13.24
N GLY A 336 -2.67 19.41 13.75
CA GLY A 336 -2.97 20.70 14.37
C GLY A 336 -1.78 21.66 14.29
N PRO A 337 -1.91 22.86 14.89
CA PRO A 337 -0.83 23.83 14.94
C PRO A 337 0.32 23.38 15.87
N GLU A 338 0.03 22.56 16.88
CA GLU A 338 1.04 22.05 17.82
C GLU A 338 1.98 21.05 17.15
N GLU A 339 1.45 20.15 16.33
CA GLU A 339 2.25 19.26 15.49
C GLU A 339 3.02 20.03 14.40
N LEU A 340 2.44 21.12 13.88
CA LEU A 340 3.12 21.97 12.90
C LEU A 340 4.34 22.68 13.48
N THR A 341 4.27 23.18 14.72
CA THR A 341 5.43 23.72 15.42
C THR A 341 6.48 22.63 15.62
N GLN A 342 6.10 21.47 16.19
CA GLN A 342 7.02 20.36 16.42
C GLN A 342 7.74 19.88 15.14
N PHE A 343 7.01 19.76 14.02
CA PHE A 343 7.61 19.37 12.74
C PHE A 343 8.54 20.44 12.16
N ARG A 344 8.32 21.72 12.44
CA ARG A 344 9.20 22.81 11.99
C ARG A 344 10.45 22.94 12.87
N ASP A 345 10.33 22.63 14.16
CA ASP A 345 11.45 22.65 15.11
C ASP A 345 12.45 21.50 14.84
N ASN A 346 11.95 20.31 14.48
CA ASN A 346 12.79 19.14 14.18
C ASN A 346 12.12 18.18 13.18
N PRO A 347 12.08 18.48 11.86
CA PRO A 347 11.37 17.64 10.89
C PRO A 347 11.91 16.21 10.84
N VAL A 348 13.23 16.05 10.94
CA VAL A 348 13.96 14.77 10.79
C VAL A 348 13.45 13.69 11.75
N GLU A 349 13.15 14.04 13.00
CA GLU A 349 12.57 13.13 14.01
C GLU A 349 11.25 12.47 13.56
N TYR A 350 10.48 13.15 12.71
CA TYR A 350 9.14 12.71 12.32
C TYR A 350 9.07 12.09 10.93
N LEU A 351 10.08 12.29 10.08
CA LEU A 351 10.07 11.80 8.70
C LEU A 351 10.11 10.25 8.63
N PRO A 352 9.31 9.63 7.76
CA PRO A 352 9.57 8.26 7.33
C PRO A 352 10.81 8.21 6.42
N VAL A 353 11.48 7.06 6.43
CA VAL A 353 12.67 6.75 5.61
C VAL A 353 12.42 7.01 4.12
N LEU A 354 13.43 7.53 3.40
CA LEU A 354 13.31 8.03 2.02
C LEU A 354 12.22 9.10 1.80
N GLY A 355 11.81 9.80 2.86
CA GLY A 355 10.65 10.71 2.82
C GLY A 355 9.33 9.96 2.54
N GLY A 356 9.24 8.69 2.95
CA GLY A 356 8.05 7.85 2.80
C GLY A 356 7.99 7.02 1.52
N ASP A 357 9.12 6.82 0.85
CA ASP A 357 9.24 5.89 -0.27
C ASP A 357 9.71 4.51 0.24
N SER A 358 9.39 3.43 -0.48
CA SER A 358 9.74 2.08 -0.05
C SER A 358 11.24 1.82 -0.14
N ILE A 359 11.82 1.53 1.03
CA ILE A 359 13.22 1.15 1.18
C ILE A 359 13.57 -0.16 0.44
N VAL A 360 12.60 -1.05 0.22
CA VAL A 360 12.80 -2.34 -0.47
C VAL A 360 12.87 -2.12 -1.98
N SER A 361 11.90 -1.39 -2.56
CA SER A 361 11.97 -0.94 -3.96
C SER A 361 13.24 -0.13 -4.26
N PHE A 362 13.72 0.67 -3.29
CA PHE A 362 14.96 1.42 -3.45
C PHE A 362 16.22 0.54 -3.34
N ALA A 363 16.33 -0.34 -2.34
CA ALA A 363 17.50 -1.19 -2.16
C ALA A 363 17.65 -2.21 -3.31
N ASP A 364 16.58 -2.93 -3.64
CA ASP A 364 16.61 -4.03 -4.61
C ASP A 364 16.75 -3.56 -6.08
N GLN A 365 16.30 -2.33 -6.39
CA GLN A 365 16.09 -1.87 -7.78
C GLN A 365 16.50 -0.41 -8.05
N ALA A 366 16.94 0.35 -7.04
CA ALA A 366 17.17 1.80 -7.10
C ALA A 366 15.93 2.65 -7.48
N VAL A 367 14.71 2.10 -7.38
CA VAL A 367 13.48 2.80 -7.79
C VAL A 367 12.79 3.49 -6.61
N ARG A 368 12.48 4.78 -6.77
CA ARG A 368 11.69 5.56 -5.80
C ARG A 368 10.20 5.29 -5.99
N VAL A 369 9.68 4.37 -5.19
CA VAL A 369 8.25 3.98 -5.16
C VAL A 369 7.61 4.54 -3.88
N PRO A 370 6.53 5.33 -3.94
CA PRO A 370 5.84 5.80 -2.74
C PRO A 370 5.33 4.67 -1.86
N GLY A 371 5.64 4.72 -0.56
CA GLY A 371 5.21 3.76 0.44
C GLY A 371 3.79 4.00 0.95
N SER A 372 3.11 2.92 1.32
CA SER A 372 1.72 2.92 1.79
C SER A 372 1.62 3.17 3.29
N ALA A 373 0.70 4.06 3.68
CA ALA A 373 0.28 4.25 5.08
C ALA A 373 -0.34 2.98 5.71
N TYR A 374 -0.76 2.01 4.89
CA TYR A 374 -1.30 0.72 5.33
C TYR A 374 -0.25 -0.39 5.41
N HIS A 375 0.97 -0.12 4.95
CA HIS A 375 2.14 -0.97 5.15
C HIS A 375 3.26 -0.24 5.91
N PRO A 376 3.01 0.28 7.13
CA PRO A 376 4.05 0.89 7.94
C PRO A 376 4.77 -0.16 8.79
N LEU A 377 6.02 0.12 9.16
CA LEU A 377 6.71 -0.55 10.27
C LEU A 377 7.54 0.49 11.02
N ILE A 378 7.58 0.38 12.35
CA ILE A 378 8.61 1.05 13.15
C ILE A 378 9.67 -0.03 13.43
N ALA A 379 10.89 0.21 12.98
CA ALA A 379 12.04 -0.67 13.21
C ALA A 379 13.20 0.21 13.72
N GLY A 380 13.86 -0.26 14.79
CA GLY A 380 14.66 0.61 15.65
C GLY A 380 13.84 1.83 16.12
N ASP A 381 14.38 3.01 15.88
CA ASP A 381 13.78 4.32 16.16
C ASP A 381 13.14 4.97 14.93
N ARG A 382 13.05 4.28 13.77
CA ARG A 382 12.68 4.86 12.45
C ARG A 382 11.39 4.28 11.87
N LEU A 383 10.68 5.10 11.08
CA LEU A 383 9.42 4.75 10.44
C LEU A 383 9.64 4.40 8.96
N PHE A 384 9.30 3.19 8.57
CA PHE A 384 9.36 2.69 7.20
C PHE A 384 7.94 2.56 6.63
N LEU A 385 7.75 2.91 5.36
CA LEU A 385 6.52 2.68 4.60
C LEU A 385 6.86 1.83 3.38
N PHE A 386 6.22 0.68 3.20
CA PHE A 386 6.46 -0.22 2.06
C PHE A 386 5.39 -0.04 0.98
N ALA A 387 5.70 -0.33 -0.28
CA ALA A 387 4.72 -0.14 -1.37
C ALA A 387 3.54 -1.12 -1.25
N ASP A 388 3.82 -2.35 -0.81
CA ASP A 388 2.86 -3.42 -0.62
C ASP A 388 3.20 -4.27 0.63
N ALA A 389 2.34 -5.25 0.94
CA ALA A 389 2.51 -6.14 2.07
C ALA A 389 3.62 -7.20 1.87
N VAL A 390 4.06 -7.45 0.64
CA VAL A 390 5.15 -8.40 0.33
C VAL A 390 6.49 -7.76 0.66
N GLU A 391 6.74 -6.53 0.19
CA GLU A 391 7.95 -5.75 0.56
C GLU A 391 8.07 -5.59 2.09
N LYS A 392 6.97 -5.29 2.78
CA LYS A 392 6.93 -5.23 4.26
C LYS A 392 7.34 -6.55 4.92
N GLN A 393 7.06 -7.69 4.28
CA GLN A 393 7.44 -9.00 4.79
C GLN A 393 8.90 -9.31 4.44
N THR A 394 9.35 -9.04 3.21
CA THR A 394 10.76 -9.14 2.78
C THR A 394 11.71 -8.39 3.71
N PHE A 395 11.35 -7.15 4.08
CA PHE A 395 12.07 -6.36 5.08
C PHE A 395 12.14 -7.06 6.44
N LYS A 396 11.01 -7.56 6.95
CA LYS A 396 10.94 -8.22 8.27
C LYS A 396 11.71 -9.54 8.32
N ASP A 397 11.89 -10.20 7.19
CA ASP A 397 12.64 -11.46 7.09
C ASP A 397 14.15 -11.22 6.94
N ASN A 398 14.57 -10.03 6.47
CA ASN A 398 15.99 -9.68 6.23
C ASN A 398 16.31 -8.21 6.61
N PRO A 399 16.06 -7.75 7.86
CA PRO A 399 16.11 -6.32 8.20
C PRO A 399 17.48 -5.68 7.95
N ASP A 400 18.57 -6.41 8.20
CA ASP A 400 19.95 -5.94 8.02
C ASP A 400 20.25 -5.46 6.58
N LEU A 401 19.55 -6.00 5.56
CA LEU A 401 19.72 -5.59 4.16
C LEU A 401 19.07 -4.22 3.85
N TYR A 402 18.05 -3.82 4.63
CA TYR A 402 17.17 -2.73 4.28
C TYR A 402 17.20 -1.57 5.28
N GLU A 403 17.42 -1.82 6.57
CA GLU A 403 17.35 -0.77 7.61
C GLU A 403 18.27 0.43 7.33
N ASN A 404 19.42 0.21 6.69
CA ASN A 404 20.40 1.26 6.37
C ASN A 404 20.65 1.45 4.88
N ALA A 405 19.79 0.91 4.00
CA ALA A 405 19.92 1.08 2.55
C ALA A 405 19.61 2.52 2.06
N ASP A 406 19.21 3.43 2.95
CA ASP A 406 19.03 4.86 2.69
C ASP A 406 20.30 5.69 2.96
N ILE A 407 21.40 5.07 3.42
CA ILE A 407 22.69 5.74 3.56
C ILE A 407 23.36 5.85 2.19
N ALA A 408 23.61 7.08 1.73
CA ALA A 408 24.29 7.33 0.46
C ALA A 408 25.75 6.84 0.48
N LEU A 409 26.25 6.39 -0.68
CA LEU A 409 27.65 6.00 -0.90
C LEU A 409 28.20 4.98 0.12
N SER A 410 27.35 4.06 0.59
CA SER A 410 27.68 3.11 1.69
C SER A 410 28.20 3.78 2.98
N GLY A 411 27.90 5.07 3.19
CA GLY A 411 28.35 5.86 4.34
C GLY A 411 29.67 6.62 4.13
N ASN A 412 30.27 6.58 2.95
CA ASN A 412 31.45 7.40 2.63
C ASN A 412 31.09 8.88 2.42
N CYS A 413 32.02 9.77 2.77
CA CYS A 413 31.84 11.21 2.65
C CYS A 413 31.89 11.67 1.18
N ILE A 414 30.76 12.19 0.68
CA ILE A 414 30.66 12.65 -0.73
C ILE A 414 31.65 13.78 -1.06
N VAL A 415 31.96 14.65 -0.09
CA VAL A 415 32.87 15.79 -0.31
C VAL A 415 34.32 15.33 -0.49
N THR A 416 34.84 14.46 0.38
CA THR A 416 36.21 13.91 0.22
C THR A 416 36.31 13.03 -1.04
N LEU A 417 35.23 12.33 -1.39
CA LEU A 417 35.18 11.52 -2.60
C LEU A 417 35.30 12.36 -3.88
N LEU A 418 34.56 13.48 -3.97
CA LEU A 418 34.51 14.28 -5.21
C LEU A 418 35.58 15.38 -5.28
N GLU A 419 35.90 16.07 -4.20
CA GLU A 419 36.91 17.15 -4.20
C GLU A 419 38.33 16.63 -4.06
N GLU A 420 38.54 15.56 -3.28
CA GLU A 420 39.87 15.05 -2.93
C GLU A 420 40.21 13.68 -3.55
N GLN A 421 39.23 13.05 -4.23
CA GLN A 421 39.34 11.68 -4.78
C GLN A 421 39.65 10.63 -3.69
N ARG A 422 39.07 10.82 -2.50
CA ARG A 422 39.42 10.10 -1.27
C ARG A 422 38.18 9.47 -0.60
N GLU A 423 38.08 8.15 -0.68
CA GLU A 423 37.08 7.36 0.04
C GLU A 423 37.36 7.36 1.55
N GLU A 424 36.66 8.19 2.31
CA GLU A 424 36.70 8.18 3.77
C GLU A 424 35.29 7.94 4.35
N PRO A 425 35.12 6.99 5.30
CA PRO A 425 33.86 6.80 5.99
C PRO A 425 33.43 8.07 6.74
N GLY A 426 32.21 8.53 6.49
CA GLY A 426 31.59 9.61 7.25
C GLY A 426 31.11 9.14 8.63
N LEU A 427 31.11 10.05 9.59
CA LEU A 427 30.77 9.77 10.98
C LEU A 427 29.26 10.00 11.23
N PRO A 428 28.59 9.18 12.09
CA PRO A 428 27.18 9.40 12.44
C PRO A 428 26.90 10.75 13.12
N ASP A 429 27.90 11.35 13.78
CA ASP A 429 27.80 12.67 14.42
C ASP A 429 27.70 13.82 13.39
N PHE A 430 28.03 13.55 12.12
CA PHE A 430 27.92 14.47 10.98
C PHE A 430 27.08 13.81 9.88
N GLU A 431 25.78 13.66 10.14
CA GLU A 431 24.80 13.05 9.22
C GLU A 431 23.70 14.08 8.85
N THR A 432 23.31 14.15 7.57
CA THR A 432 22.19 15.00 7.11
C THR A 432 21.28 14.28 6.11
N LEU A 433 20.05 14.77 5.95
CA LEU A 433 19.09 14.28 4.96
C LEU A 433 19.06 15.17 3.72
N PHE A 434 19.09 14.55 2.54
CA PHE A 434 18.86 15.22 1.26
C PHE A 434 18.23 14.24 0.24
N GLN A 435 17.17 14.66 -0.45
CA GLN A 435 16.35 13.83 -1.35
C GLN A 435 15.91 12.49 -0.71
N GLY A 436 15.72 12.48 0.61
CA GLY A 436 15.36 11.33 1.44
C GLY A 436 16.51 10.40 1.84
N LEU A 437 17.72 10.61 1.29
CA LEU A 437 18.92 9.83 1.61
C LEU A 437 19.71 10.47 2.75
N ARG A 438 20.39 9.63 3.54
CA ARG A 438 21.28 10.04 4.64
C ARG A 438 22.72 10.12 4.14
N TYR A 439 23.27 11.32 4.12
CA TYR A 439 24.68 11.57 3.78
C TYR A 439 25.47 11.74 5.08
N ARG A 440 26.65 11.11 5.14
CA ARG A 440 27.59 11.22 6.27
C ARG A 440 28.85 11.95 5.86
N PHE A 441 29.47 12.64 6.80
CA PHE A 441 30.65 13.48 6.54
C PHE A 441 31.78 13.17 7.53
N THR A 442 33.01 13.42 7.09
CA THR A 442 34.20 13.27 7.95
C THR A 442 34.28 14.32 9.06
N SER A 443 33.59 15.45 8.89
CA SER A 443 33.58 16.58 9.82
C SER A 443 32.37 17.48 9.61
N GLN A 444 32.12 18.40 10.56
CA GLN A 444 31.18 19.50 10.36
C GLN A 444 31.53 20.34 9.12
N ILE A 445 32.83 20.55 8.83
CA ILE A 445 33.28 21.37 7.69
C ILE A 445 32.82 20.74 6.36
N THR A 446 33.04 19.43 6.20
CA THR A 446 32.60 18.69 5.01
C THR A 446 31.08 18.54 4.93
N MET A 447 30.37 18.58 6.06
CA MET A 447 28.90 18.69 6.07
C MET A 447 28.41 20.09 5.65
N ASP A 448 29.04 21.16 6.14
CA ASP A 448 28.71 22.55 5.81
C ASP A 448 28.98 22.86 4.32
N GLN A 449 30.06 22.31 3.74
CA GLN A 449 30.34 22.36 2.30
C GLN A 449 29.19 21.75 1.47
N PHE A 450 28.75 20.53 1.84
CA PHE A 450 27.62 19.88 1.18
C PHE A 450 26.32 20.67 1.35
N LEU A 451 26.04 21.20 2.54
CA LEU A 451 24.81 21.96 2.82
C LEU A 451 24.74 23.32 2.11
N ALA A 452 25.86 23.87 1.66
CA ALA A 452 25.88 25.10 0.87
C ALA A 452 25.31 24.88 -0.56
N GLU A 453 25.79 23.86 -1.28
CA GLU A 453 25.41 23.59 -2.68
C GLU A 453 25.24 22.07 -2.95
N PRO A 454 24.26 21.39 -2.31
CA PRO A 454 24.17 19.93 -2.32
C PRO A 454 23.93 19.32 -3.71
N GLU A 455 23.24 20.05 -4.58
CA GLU A 455 22.98 19.65 -5.97
C GLU A 455 24.26 19.51 -6.81
N ILE A 456 25.37 20.18 -6.45
CA ILE A 456 26.66 19.99 -7.15
C ILE A 456 27.22 18.60 -6.87
N TYR A 457 27.13 18.14 -5.62
CA TYR A 457 27.63 16.83 -5.20
C TYR A 457 26.72 15.69 -5.71
N VAL A 458 25.40 15.86 -5.59
CA VAL A 458 24.42 14.82 -6.00
C VAL A 458 24.21 14.79 -7.52
N GLY A 459 24.19 15.94 -8.20
CA GLY A 459 24.02 16.03 -9.65
C GLY A 459 25.16 15.41 -10.46
N GLN A 460 26.36 15.27 -9.87
CA GLN A 460 27.49 14.57 -10.48
C GLN A 460 27.45 13.04 -10.27
N HIS A 461 26.71 12.56 -9.27
CA HIS A 461 26.55 11.14 -8.95
C HIS A 461 25.07 10.76 -8.84
N SER A 462 24.44 10.54 -10.00
CA SER A 462 23.06 10.04 -10.11
C SER A 462 22.95 8.56 -9.68
N VAL A 463 23.05 8.33 -8.36
CA VAL A 463 22.82 7.05 -7.65
C VAL A 463 23.50 5.84 -8.32
N ALA A 464 24.83 5.93 -8.48
CA ALA A 464 25.64 4.73 -8.54
C ALA A 464 25.72 4.13 -7.13
N GLN A 465 25.21 2.91 -6.96
CA GLN A 465 25.30 2.11 -5.72
C GLN A 465 26.70 1.52 -5.55
#